data_AF-A0AAV8ZQV8-F1
#
_entry.id   AF-A0AAV8ZQV8-F1
#
_cell.length_a   1.000
_cell.length_b   1.000
_cell.length_c   1.000
_cell.angle_alpha   90.00
_cell.angle_beta   90.00
_cell.angle_gamma   90.00
#
_symmetry.space_group_name_H-M   'P 1'
#
loop_
_entity.id
_entity.type
_entity.pdbx_description
1 polymer ?
#
loop_
_entity_poly.entity_id
_entity_poly.type
_entity_poly.pdbx_seq_one_letter_code
_entity_poly.pdbx_strand_id
1 'polypeptide(L)'
;MSEMLAQSGIFFDEVDKICILEPEVSKLTNDLKEECQIYTEKIDEFQKIANKFITMVEVLGKEVEKQKIKAIGARNILQSMEKQKENNQQQLQALITEKSMELERLKIQLNSLQKMEMEQNEVINQLMHC
;
A
#
# COMPACT_ATOMS: atom_id res chain seq x y z
N MET A 1 3.50 -35.16 -74.59
CA MET A 1 4.16 -33.85 -74.77
C MET A 1 4.35 -33.13 -73.45
N SER A 2 3.34 -33.08 -72.57
CA SER A 2 3.47 -32.53 -71.20
C SER A 2 4.57 -33.19 -70.36
N GLU A 3 4.71 -34.52 -70.38
CA GLU A 3 5.78 -35.24 -69.65
C GLU A 3 7.21 -34.96 -70.16
N MET A 4 7.40 -34.73 -71.46
CA MET A 4 8.73 -34.39 -72.01
C MET A 4 9.13 -32.94 -71.72
N LEU A 5 8.15 -32.05 -71.61
CA LEU A 5 8.35 -30.66 -71.18
C LEU A 5 8.65 -30.60 -69.67
N ALA A 6 7.97 -31.42 -68.87
CA ALA A 6 8.26 -31.58 -67.44
C ALA A 6 9.67 -32.14 -67.18
N GLN A 7 10.13 -33.12 -67.97
CA GLN A 7 11.53 -33.61 -67.93
C GLN A 7 12.57 -32.55 -68.31
N SER A 8 12.15 -31.50 -69.01
CA SER A 8 13.00 -30.36 -69.39
C SER A 8 12.88 -29.18 -68.41
N GLY A 9 12.12 -29.33 -67.32
CA GLY A 9 11.89 -28.27 -66.31
C GLY A 9 10.89 -27.19 -66.75
N ILE A 10 10.03 -27.49 -67.72
CA ILE A 10 9.05 -26.55 -68.27
C ILE A 10 7.65 -27.03 -67.89
N PHE A 11 6.97 -26.22 -67.08
CA PHE A 11 5.61 -26.43 -66.59
C PHE A 11 4.67 -25.37 -67.15
N PHE A 12 3.36 -25.63 -67.10
CA PHE A 12 2.33 -24.64 -67.41
C PHE A 12 1.59 -24.27 -66.14
N ASP A 13 1.36 -22.98 -65.89
CA ASP A 13 0.53 -22.53 -64.78
C ASP A 13 -0.98 -22.67 -65.08
N GLU A 14 -1.82 -22.27 -64.11
CA GLU A 14 -3.28 -22.36 -64.19
C GLU A 14 -3.93 -21.49 -65.29
N VAL A 15 -3.13 -20.68 -65.99
CA VAL A 15 -3.52 -19.75 -67.06
C VAL A 15 -2.78 -20.05 -68.37
N ASP A 16 -2.25 -21.28 -68.52
CA ASP A 16 -1.49 -21.78 -69.67
C ASP A 16 -0.20 -20.99 -69.97
N LYS A 17 0.38 -20.31 -68.98
CA LYS A 17 1.67 -19.64 -69.14
C LYS A 17 2.82 -20.60 -68.85
N ILE A 18 3.89 -20.47 -69.64
CA ILE A 18 5.12 -21.24 -69.44
C ILE A 18 5.81 -20.78 -68.15
N CYS A 19 6.00 -21.72 -67.22
CA CYS A 19 6.66 -21.53 -65.94
C CYS A 19 7.81 -22.54 -65.77
N ILE A 20 8.90 -22.08 -65.16
CA ILE A 20 10.08 -22.92 -64.89
C ILE A 20 9.94 -23.60 -63.50
N LEU A 21 9.09 -23.03 -62.64
CA LEU A 21 8.75 -23.57 -61.33
C LEU A 21 7.46 -24.37 -61.43
N GLU A 22 7.42 -25.52 -60.76
CA GLU A 22 6.21 -26.35 -60.69
C GLU A 22 5.06 -25.56 -60.01
N PRO A 23 3.86 -25.51 -60.61
CA PRO A 23 2.75 -24.68 -60.13
C PRO A 23 2.35 -24.99 -58.68
N GLU A 24 2.36 -26.26 -58.27
CA GLU A 24 2.09 -26.66 -56.88
C GLU A 24 3.15 -26.11 -55.92
N VAL A 25 4.43 -26.20 -56.28
CA VAL A 25 5.53 -25.67 -55.47
C VAL A 25 5.45 -24.14 -55.36
N SER A 26 5.05 -23.46 -56.44
CA SER A 26 4.82 -22.00 -56.42
C SER A 26 3.67 -21.61 -55.50
N LYS A 27 2.57 -22.37 -55.50
CA LYS A 27 1.41 -22.13 -54.62
C LYS A 27 1.77 -22.36 -53.16
N LEU A 28 2.33 -23.52 -52.84
CA LEU A 28 2.78 -23.87 -51.49
C LEU A 28 3.77 -22.82 -50.93
N THR A 29 4.67 -22.31 -51.77
CA THR A 29 5.62 -21.26 -51.35
C THR A 29 4.92 -19.93 -51.07
N ASN A 30 3.91 -19.56 -51.84
CA ASN A 30 3.13 -18.34 -51.62
C ASN A 30 2.22 -18.46 -50.39
N ASP A 31 1.56 -19.59 -50.20
CA ASP A 31 0.73 -19.87 -49.03
C ASP A 31 1.58 -19.84 -47.76
N LEU A 32 2.76 -20.48 -47.78
CA LEU A 32 3.71 -20.43 -46.67
C LEU A 32 4.16 -18.99 -46.37
N LYS A 33 4.39 -18.17 -47.40
CA LYS A 33 4.75 -16.76 -47.24
C LYS A 33 3.64 -15.98 -46.55
N GLU A 34 2.38 -16.16 -46.95
CA GLU A 34 1.23 -15.51 -46.31
C GLU A 34 1.08 -15.97 -44.85
N GLU A 35 1.18 -17.27 -44.57
CA GLU A 35 1.11 -17.79 -43.21
C GLU A 35 2.24 -17.25 -42.31
N CYS A 36 3.47 -17.18 -42.82
CA CYS A 36 4.59 -16.58 -42.09
C CYS A 36 4.35 -15.09 -41.78
N GLN A 37 3.71 -14.37 -42.70
CA GLN A 37 3.38 -12.95 -42.52
C GLN A 37 2.32 -12.78 -41.43
N ILE A 38 1.24 -13.56 -41.48
CA ILE A 38 0.19 -13.59 -40.44
C ILE A 38 0.77 -14.00 -39.08
N TYR A 39 1.68 -14.98 -39.06
CA TYR A 39 2.33 -15.42 -37.83
C TYR A 39 3.14 -14.29 -37.20
N THR A 40 3.90 -13.55 -38.02
CA THR A 40 4.71 -12.42 -37.57
C THR A 40 3.82 -11.32 -36.99
N GLU A 41 2.71 -10.98 -37.64
CA GLU A 41 1.74 -10.01 -37.13
C GLU A 41 1.16 -10.42 -35.77
N LYS A 42 0.77 -11.70 -35.62
CA LYS A 42 0.26 -12.23 -34.35
C LYS A 42 1.32 -12.19 -33.23
N ILE A 43 2.58 -12.48 -33.55
CA ILE A 43 3.67 -12.39 -32.58
C ILE A 43 3.92 -10.94 -32.15
N ASP A 44 3.87 -9.99 -33.09
CA ASP A 44 3.98 -8.57 -32.79
C ASP A 44 2.85 -8.08 -31.88
N GLU A 45 1.61 -8.50 -32.14
CA GLU A 45 0.47 -8.20 -31.27
C GLU A 45 0.63 -8.81 -29.88
N PHE A 46 1.07 -10.06 -29.80
CA PHE A 46 1.33 -10.73 -28.53
C PHE A 46 2.41 -10.00 -27.73
N GLN A 47 3.51 -9.60 -28.36
CA GLN A 47 4.57 -8.83 -27.71
C GLN A 47 4.05 -7.48 -27.19
N LYS A 48 3.21 -6.78 -27.96
CA LYS A 48 2.57 -5.53 -27.51
C LYS A 48 1.70 -5.74 -26.27
N ILE A 49 0.93 -6.82 -26.22
CA ILE A 49 0.08 -7.16 -25.06
C ILE A 49 0.95 -7.51 -23.85
N ALA A 50 1.96 -8.35 -24.03
CA ALA A 50 2.89 -8.74 -22.97
C ALA A 50 3.59 -7.52 -22.36
N ASN A 51 4.08 -6.60 -23.19
CA ASN A 51 4.72 -5.37 -22.73
C ASN A 51 3.74 -4.48 -21.95
N LYS A 52 2.51 -4.30 -22.44
CA LYS A 52 1.47 -3.56 -21.71
C LYS A 52 1.17 -4.20 -20.35
N PHE A 53 1.09 -5.52 -20.29
CA PHE A 53 0.86 -6.24 -19.05
C PHE A 53 2.01 -6.05 -18.05
N ILE A 54 3.26 -6.15 -18.50
CA ILE A 54 4.44 -5.88 -17.67
C ILE A 54 4.37 -4.47 -17.09
N THR A 55 4.12 -3.45 -17.92
CA THR A 55 3.99 -2.06 -17.44
C THR A 55 2.86 -1.90 -16.43
N MET A 56 1.71 -2.54 -16.66
CA MET A 56 0.58 -2.48 -15.73
C MET A 56 0.93 -3.10 -14.37
N VAL A 57 1.61 -4.25 -14.38
CA VAL A 57 2.07 -4.92 -13.15
C VAL A 57 3.10 -4.06 -12.40
N GLU A 58 4.03 -3.42 -13.10
CA GLU A 58 5.00 -2.50 -12.48
C GLU A 58 4.32 -1.30 -11.82
N VAL A 59 3.34 -0.69 -12.48
CA VAL A 59 2.57 0.43 -11.91
C VAL A 59 1.79 -0.02 -10.67
N LEU A 60 1.15 -1.19 -10.74
CA LEU A 60 0.43 -1.76 -9.60
C LEU A 60 1.38 -2.03 -8.43
N GLY A 61 2.55 -2.61 -8.70
CA GLY A 61 3.58 -2.85 -7.68
C GLY A 61 4.03 -1.57 -6.98
N LYS A 62 4.24 -0.49 -7.74
CA LYS A 62 4.59 0.83 -7.18
C LYS A 62 3.49 1.40 -6.28
N GLU A 63 2.22 1.30 -6.68
CA GLU A 63 1.12 1.82 -5.88
C GLU A 63 0.91 0.97 -4.61
N VAL A 64 1.05 -0.36 -4.70
CA VAL A 64 1.00 -1.24 -3.52
C VAL A 64 2.08 -0.87 -2.51
N GLU A 65 3.33 -0.67 -2.96
CA GLU A 65 4.42 -0.31 -2.05
C GLU A 65 4.18 1.06 -1.39
N LYS A 66 3.68 2.03 -2.15
CA LYS A 66 3.30 3.35 -1.63
C LYS A 66 2.20 3.26 -0.57
N GLN A 67 1.18 2.43 -0.78
CA GLN A 67 0.13 2.22 0.22
C GLN A 67 0.65 1.45 1.44
N LYS A 68 1.56 0.49 1.25
CA LYS A 68 2.24 -0.22 2.35
C LYS A 68 2.97 0.76 3.27
N ILE A 69 3.76 1.67 2.71
CA ILE A 69 4.50 2.69 3.48
C ILE A 69 3.53 3.60 4.24
N LYS A 70 2.45 4.05 3.61
CA LYS A 70 1.42 4.87 4.28
C LYS A 70 0.76 4.13 5.45
N ALA A 71 0.41 2.86 5.27
CA ALA A 71 -0.20 2.04 6.31
C ALA A 71 0.75 1.83 7.50
N ILE A 72 2.04 1.57 7.24
CA ILE A 72 3.07 1.48 8.29
C ILE A 72 3.21 2.81 9.02
N GLY A 73 3.25 3.94 8.29
CA GLY A 73 3.32 5.28 8.87
C GLY A 73 2.14 5.56 9.80
N ALA A 74 0.91 5.31 9.34
CA ALA A 74 -0.31 5.47 10.14
C ALA A 74 -0.29 4.59 11.40
N ARG A 75 0.15 3.32 11.27
CA ARG A 75 0.29 2.41 12.41
C ARG A 75 1.27 2.94 13.45
N ASN A 76 2.44 3.43 13.02
CA ASN A 76 3.45 3.99 13.93
C ASN A 76 2.93 5.23 14.66
N ILE A 77 2.20 6.10 13.96
CA ILE A 77 1.57 7.27 14.59
C ILE A 77 0.58 6.82 15.67
N LEU A 78 -0.32 5.88 15.36
CA LEU A 78 -1.29 5.36 16.33
C LEU A 78 -0.60 4.75 17.56
N GLN A 79 0.43 3.93 17.37
CA GLN A 79 1.20 3.35 18.48
C GLN A 79 1.88 4.42 19.34
N SER A 80 2.44 5.46 18.71
CA SER A 80 3.06 6.57 19.44
C SER A 80 2.03 7.39 20.23
N MET A 81 0.83 7.61 19.67
CA MET A 81 -0.27 8.30 20.33
C MET A 81 -0.81 7.53 21.53
N GLU A 82 -0.92 6.20 21.42
CA GLU A 82 -1.35 5.34 22.52
C GLU A 82 -0.36 5.42 23.69
N LYS A 83 0.95 5.32 23.40
CA LYS A 83 2.00 5.47 24.40
C LYS A 83 2.00 6.87 25.04
N GLN A 84 1.82 7.91 24.24
CA GLN A 84 1.73 9.29 24.76
C GLN A 84 0.49 9.45 25.66
N LYS A 85 -0.65 8.89 25.26
CA LYS A 85 -1.88 8.92 26.04
C LYS A 85 -1.70 8.22 27.39
N GLU A 86 -1.09 7.03 27.40
CA GLU A 86 -0.80 6.29 28.64
C GLU A 86 0.12 7.09 29.57
N ASN A 87 1.21 7.65 29.04
CA ASN A 87 2.13 8.47 29.82
C ASN A 87 1.42 9.71 30.41
N ASN A 88 0.61 10.40 29.60
CA ASN A 88 -0.17 11.55 30.07
C ASN A 88 -1.16 11.16 31.17
N GLN A 89 -1.82 10.00 31.06
CA GLN A 89 -2.71 9.49 32.11
C GLN A 89 -1.96 9.22 33.41
N GLN A 90 -0.79 8.58 33.34
CA GLN A 90 0.04 8.33 34.52
C GLN A 90 0.51 9.63 35.17
N GLN A 91 0.93 10.62 34.38
CA GLN A 91 1.33 11.94 34.88
C GLN A 91 0.17 12.66 35.56
N LEU A 92 -1.02 12.67 34.95
CA LEU A 92 -2.21 13.27 35.54
C LEU A 92 -2.61 12.57 36.84
N GLN A 93 -2.54 11.24 36.90
CA GLN A 93 -2.86 10.48 38.10
C GLN A 93 -1.88 10.78 39.24
N ALA A 94 -0.59 10.92 38.93
CA ALA A 94 0.42 11.34 39.90
C ALA A 94 0.11 12.74 40.46
N LEU A 95 -0.22 13.69 39.60
CA LEU A 95 -0.58 15.06 40.00
C LEU A 95 -1.85 15.09 40.86
N ILE A 96 -2.88 14.32 40.49
CA ILE A 96 -4.11 14.18 41.30
C ILE A 96 -3.78 13.65 42.70
N THR A 97 -2.90 12.64 42.77
CA THR A 97 -2.50 12.03 44.04
C THR A 97 -1.75 13.03 44.92
N GLU A 98 -0.78 13.75 44.34
CA GLU A 98 -0.04 14.80 45.04
C GLU A 98 -0.97 15.89 45.59
N LYS A 99 -1.88 16.41 44.76
CA LYS A 99 -2.83 17.45 45.18
C LYS A 99 -3.82 16.96 46.23
N SER A 100 -4.24 15.70 46.15
CA SER A 100 -5.12 15.10 47.15
C SER A 100 -4.43 14.97 48.51
N MET A 101 -3.15 14.57 48.52
CA MET A 101 -2.34 14.51 49.74
C MET A 101 -2.11 15.89 50.35
N GLU A 102 -1.81 16.89 49.51
CA GLU A 102 -1.65 18.28 49.94
C GLU A 102 -2.94 18.82 50.59
N LEU A 103 -4.09 18.56 49.95
CA LEU A 103 -5.40 18.96 50.46
C LEU A 103 -5.72 18.32 51.81
N GLU A 104 -5.43 17.02 51.97
CA GLU A 104 -5.67 16.33 53.24
C GLU A 104 -4.78 16.87 54.36
N ARG A 105 -3.50 17.16 54.06
CA ARG A 105 -2.60 17.81 55.00
C ARG A 105 -3.14 19.17 55.45
N LEU A 106 -3.62 19.99 54.51
CA LEU A 106 -4.18 21.32 54.81
C LEU A 106 -5.44 21.23 55.66
N LYS A 107 -6.32 20.24 55.42
CA LYS A 107 -7.50 19.99 56.27
C LYS A 107 -7.10 19.66 57.71
N ILE A 108 -6.12 18.79 57.90
CA ILE A 108 -5.63 18.43 59.24
C ILE A 108 -5.09 19.68 59.96
N GLN A 109 -4.30 20.50 59.25
CA GLN A 109 -3.77 21.75 59.81
C GLN A 109 -4.88 22.73 60.19
N LEU A 110 -5.89 22.91 59.33
CA LEU A 110 -7.04 23.77 59.61
C LEU A 110 -7.78 23.32 60.87
N ASN A 111 -8.10 22.03 60.98
CA ASN A 111 -8.79 21.47 62.14
C ASN A 111 -7.99 21.68 63.43
N SER A 112 -6.66 21.53 63.37
CA SER A 112 -5.78 21.78 64.52
C SER A 112 -5.78 23.24 64.95
N LEU A 113 -5.77 24.17 63.99
CA LEU A 113 -5.80 25.61 64.27
C LEU A 113 -7.14 26.03 64.85
N GLN A 114 -8.26 25.53 64.31
CA GLN A 114 -9.60 25.80 64.84
C GLN A 114 -9.75 25.31 66.29
N LYS A 115 -9.19 24.14 66.61
CA LYS A 115 -9.17 23.64 67.98
C LYS A 115 -8.38 24.58 68.91
N MET A 116 -7.19 25.01 68.48
CA MET A 116 -6.36 25.94 69.26
C MET A 116 -7.05 27.31 69.44
N GLU A 117 -7.71 27.82 68.40
CA GLU A 117 -8.50 29.05 68.46
C GLU A 117 -9.65 28.94 69.49
N MET A 118 -10.37 27.81 69.49
CA MET A 118 -11.42 27.54 70.46
C MET A 118 -10.88 27.52 71.89
N GLU A 119 -9.78 26.78 72.14
CA GLU A 119 -9.10 26.74 73.43
C GLU A 119 -8.64 28.12 73.90
N GLN A 120 -8.07 28.94 73.01
CA GLN A 120 -7.67 30.31 73.32
C GLN A 120 -8.87 31.19 73.68
N ASN A 121 -9.98 31.09 72.95
CA ASN A 121 -11.20 31.84 73.24
C ASN A 121 -11.80 31.45 74.60
N GLU A 122 -11.76 30.17 74.96
CA GLU A 122 -12.17 29.70 76.30
C GLU A 122 -11.32 30.33 77.40
N VAL A 123 -9.99 30.36 77.23
CA VAL A 123 -9.07 31.01 78.18
C VAL A 123 -9.35 32.51 78.29
N ILE A 124 -9.56 33.20 77.17
CA ILE A 124 -9.90 34.63 77.17
C ILE A 124 -11.20 34.88 77.93
N ASN A 125 -12.24 34.08 77.68
CA ASN A 125 -13.52 34.19 78.39
C ASN A 125 -13.38 33.95 79.90
N GLN A 126 -12.54 32.99 80.32
CA GLN A 126 -12.23 32.76 81.73
C GLN A 126 -11.54 33.97 82.36
N LEU A 127 -10.57 34.57 81.67
CA LEU A 127 -9.84 35.75 82.15
C LEU A 127 -10.71 37.02 82.21
N MET A 128 -11.71 37.16 81.34
CA MET A 128 -12.65 38.30 81.35
C MET A 128 -13.77 38.18 82.39
N HIS A 129 -14.03 36.97 82.90
CA HIS A 129 -15.04 36.70 83.93
C HIS A 129 -14.46 36.52 85.35
N CYS A 130 -13.15 36.76 85.52
CA CYS A 130 -12.53 37.07 86.82
C CYS A 130 -12.47 38.59 87.03
#